data_AF-A0A7K4DIA3-F1
#
_entry.id   AF-A0A7K4DIA3-F1
#
_cell.length_a   1.000
_cell.length_b   1.000
_cell.length_c   1.000
_cell.angle_alpha   90.00
_cell.angle_beta   90.00
_cell.angle_gamma   90.00
#
_symmetry.space_group_name_H-M   'P 1'
#
loop_
_entity.id
_entity.type
_entity.pdbx_description
1 polymer ?
#
loop_
_entity_poly.entity_id
_entity_poly.type
_entity_poly.pdbx_seq_one_letter_code
_entity_poly.pdbx_strand_id
1 'polypeptide(L)' 'MSRLVLVDTATGTRIRHRIRSIKQALKQQEWYEEVLGRRVRIEKVFDR' A
#
# COMPACT_ATOMS: atom_id res chain seq x y z
N MET A 1 -17.59 2.20 0.42
CA MET A 1 -16.63 2.93 1.30
C MET A 1 -15.27 2.99 0.62
N SER A 2 -14.48 4.07 0.81
CA SER A 2 -13.13 4.14 0.22
C SER A 2 -12.04 3.72 1.22
N ARG A 3 -11.10 2.89 0.82
CA ARG A 3 -9.95 2.46 1.63
C ARG A 3 -8.64 2.61 0.87
N LEU A 4 -7.58 2.95 1.61
CA LEU A 4 -6.23 2.98 1.08
C LEU A 4 -5.60 1.59 1.20
N VAL A 5 -4.89 1.16 0.16
CA VAL A 5 -4.23 -0.14 0.09
C VAL A 5 -2.83 0.04 -0.48
N LEU A 6 -1.91 -0.85 -0.12
CA LEU A 6 -0.60 -0.93 -0.75
C LEU A 6 -0.59 -2.08 -1.74
N VAL A 7 -0.04 -1.84 -2.91
CA VAL A 7 0.10 -2.82 -4.00
C VAL A 7 1.57 -2.91 -4.34
N ASP A 8 2.12 -4.12 -4.23
CA ASP A 8 3.47 -4.42 -4.69
C ASP A 8 3.50 -4.36 -6.22
N THR A 9 4.35 -3.51 -6.80
CA THR A 9 4.35 -3.30 -8.25
C THR A 9 5.01 -4.43 -9.03
N ALA A 10 5.83 -5.26 -8.39
CA ALA A 10 6.51 -6.37 -9.06
C ALA A 10 5.62 -7.60 -9.15
N THR A 11 4.76 -7.83 -8.15
CA THR A 11 3.88 -9.01 -8.09
C THR A 11 2.41 -8.67 -8.36
N GLY A 12 2.06 -7.39 -8.40
CA GLY A 12 0.67 -6.93 -8.42
C GLY A 12 -0.11 -7.31 -7.16
N THR A 13 0.57 -7.78 -6.11
CA THR A 13 -0.09 -8.32 -4.92
C THR A 13 -0.47 -7.21 -3.97
N ARG A 14 -1.71 -7.25 -3.48
CA ARG A 14 -2.17 -6.37 -2.42
C ARG A 14 -1.57 -6.78 -1.08
N ILE A 15 -0.87 -5.86 -0.44
CA ILE A 15 -0.33 -6.05 0.90
C ILE A 15 -1.49 -6.01 1.91
N ARG A 16 -1.59 -7.05 2.74
CA ARG A 16 -2.61 -7.17 3.80
C ARG A 16 -2.24 -6.34 5.04
N HIS A 17 -1.97 -5.06 4.85
CA HIS A 17 -1.75 -4.11 5.94
C HIS A 17 -2.97 -3.18 6.06
N ARG A 18 -3.45 -2.97 7.29
CA ARG A 18 -4.59 -2.06 7.54
C ARG A 18 -4.13 -0.62 7.56
N ILE A 19 -4.50 0.16 6.54
CA ILE A 19 -4.21 1.59 6.45
C ILE A 19 -5.44 2.39 6.84
N ARG A 20 -5.26 3.31 7.79
CA ARG A 20 -6.32 4.21 8.26
C ARG A 20 -6.15 5.66 7.79
N SER A 21 -4.95 6.04 7.32
CA SER A 21 -4.66 7.40 6.87
C SER A 21 -3.57 7.42 5.79
N ILE A 22 -3.49 8.52 5.04
CA ILE A 22 -2.46 8.70 4.02
C ILE A 22 -1.05 8.78 4.62
N LYS A 23 -0.90 9.41 5.80
CA LYS A 23 0.39 9.45 6.52
C LYS A 23 0.87 8.04 6.89
N GLN A 24 -0.04 7.20 7.36
CA GLN A 24 0.27 5.79 7.62
C GLN A 24 0.63 5.07 6.32
N ALA A 25 -0.09 5.33 5.23
CA ALA A 25 0.19 4.73 3.93
C ALA A 25 1.61 5.03 3.44
N LEU A 26 2.05 6.29 3.53
CA LEU A 26 3.39 6.71 3.12
C LEU A 26 4.49 6.06 3.96
N LYS A 27 4.34 6.08 5.29
CA LYS A 27 5.32 5.43 6.19
C LYS A 27 5.44 3.93 5.94
N GLN A 28 4.31 3.27 5.68
CA GLN A 28 4.31 1.85 5.36
C GLN A 28 4.87 1.58 3.96
N GLN A 29 4.58 2.44 2.98
CA GLN A 29 5.17 2.37 1.65
C GLN A 29 6.69 2.40 1.74
N GLU A 30 7.28 3.40 2.41
CA GLU A 30 8.73 3.50 2.61
C GLU A 30 9.30 2.24 3.24
N TRP A 31 8.70 1.76 4.33
CA TRP A 31 9.15 0.54 5.01
C TRP A 31 9.10 -0.69 4.10
N TYR A 32 8.02 -0.89 3.34
CA TYR A 32 7.93 -2.01 2.41
C TYR A 32 8.89 -1.87 1.23
N GLU A 33 9.12 -0.67 0.72
CA GLU A 33 10.10 -0.43 -0.35
C GLU A 33 11.52 -0.75 0.12
N GLU A 34 11.88 -0.40 1.36
CA GLU A 34 13.16 -0.76 1.98
C GLU A 34 13.31 -2.27 2.20
N VAL A 35 12.27 -2.94 2.71
CA VAL A 35 12.32 -4.37 3.04
C VAL A 35 12.29 -5.25 1.79
N LEU A 36 11.49 -4.89 0.78
CA LEU A 36 11.31 -5.69 -0.43
C LEU A 36 12.32 -5.33 -1.53
N GLY A 37 13.00 -4.18 -1.42
CA GLY A 37 13.92 -3.67 -2.44
C GLY A 37 13.24 -3.31 -3.76
N ARG A 38 11.92 -3.09 -3.75
CA ARG A 38 11.11 -2.82 -4.95
C ARG A 38 9.94 -1.89 -4.63
N ARG A 39 9.40 -1.24 -5.66
CA ARG A 39 8.37 -0.21 -5.52
C ARG A 39 7.03 -0.76 -5.01
N VAL A 40 6.35 0.07 -4.22
CA VAL A 40 5.02 -0.20 -3.68
C VAL A 40 4.13 1.00 -4.02
N ARG A 41 2.96 0.75 -4.59
CA ARG A 41 1.99 1.79 -4.95
C ARG A 41 0.90 1.89 -3.89
N ILE A 42 0.53 3.12 -3.53
CA ILE A 42 -0.68 3.38 -2.74
C ILE A 42 -1.86 3.51 -3.71
N GLU A 43 -2.90 2.70 -3.50
CA GLU A 43 -4.13 2.77 -4.28
C GLU A 43 -5.33 3.08 -3.37
N LYS A 44 -6.28 3.86 -3.89
CA LYS A 44 -7.55 4.13 -3.23
C LYS A 44 -8.63 3.26 -3.86
N VAL A 45 -9.08 2.25 -3.12
CA VAL A 45 -10.11 1.31 -3.56
C VAL A 45 -11.46 1.76 -3.03
N PHE A 46 -12.46 1.77 -3.90
CA PHE A 46 -13.85 2.02 -3.54
C PHE A 46 -14.56 0.68 -3.47
N ASP A 47 -15.17 0.35 -2.33
CA ASP A 47 -16.11 -0.76 -2.28
C ASP A 47 -17.32 -0.41 -3.16
N ARG A 48 -17.71 -1.37 -4.00
CA ARG A 48 -18.77 -1.26 -5.02
C ARG A 48 -20.16 -1.16 -4.37
#